data_AF-A0A5N8XTU2-F1
#
_entry.id   AF-A0A5N8XTU2-F1
#
_cell.length_a   1.000
_cell.length_b   1.000
_cell.length_c   1.000
_cell.angle_alpha   90.00
_cell.angle_beta   90.00
_cell.angle_gamma   90.00
#
_symmetry.space_group_name_H-M   'P 1'
#
loop_
_entity.id
_entity.type
_entity.pdbx_description
1 polymer ?
#
loop_
_entity_poly.entity_id
_entity_poly.type
_entity_poly.pdbx_seq_one_letter_code
_entity_poly.pdbx_strand_id
1 'polypeptide(L)'
;MVATLEATLLLHEHQRGMLVALDRYLHDRTGGMIGALSHVIRGAAIDAILTGTEKITKKSLVAIPLDHTAQTASSPARAAVTRR
;
A
#
# COMPACT_ATOMS: atom_id res chain seq x y z
N MET A 1 -6.39 -0.91 -8.55
CA MET A 1 -5.26 -0.08 -8.07
C MET A 1 -3.96 -0.88 -7.91
N VAL A 2 -4.01 -2.08 -7.31
CA VAL A 2 -2.81 -2.92 -7.07
C VAL A 2 -1.94 -3.14 -8.31
N ALA A 3 -2.53 -3.47 -9.47
CA ALA A 3 -1.80 -3.69 -10.72
C ALA A 3 -1.00 -2.46 -11.19
N THR A 4 -1.53 -1.25 -10.98
CA THR A 4 -0.85 0.00 -11.36
C THR A 4 0.37 0.25 -10.47
N LEU A 5 0.25 -0.03 -9.17
CA LEU A 5 1.38 0.09 -8.23
C LEU A 5 2.45 -0.97 -8.52
N GLU A 6 2.04 -2.20 -8.83
CA GLU A 6 2.96 -3.28 -9.23
C GLU A 6 3.76 -2.91 -10.49
N ALA A 7 3.12 -2.26 -11.47
CA ALA A 7 3.81 -1.81 -12.69
C ALA A 7 4.90 -0.77 -12.45
N THR A 8 4.91 -0.09 -11.30
CA THR A 8 5.95 0.90 -10.92
C THR A 8 7.11 0.29 -10.13
N LEU A 9 7.02 -0.99 -9.76
CA LEU A 9 8.08 -1.67 -9.01
C LEU A 9 9.20 -2.10 -9.96
N LEU A 10 10.37 -1.49 -9.81
CA LEU A 10 11.61 -1.86 -10.51
C LEU A 10 12.42 -2.85 -9.67
N LEU A 11 11.81 -4.00 -9.38
CA LEU A 11 12.41 -5.08 -8.61
C LEU A 11 12.79 -6.21 -9.58
N HIS A 12 14.07 -6.60 -9.63
CA HIS A 12 14.60 -7.49 -10.67
C HIS A 12 13.91 -8.86 -10.72
N GLU A 13 13.66 -9.45 -9.55
CA GLU A 13 13.05 -10.77 -9.39
C GLU A 13 11.52 -10.73 -9.28
N HIS A 14 10.91 -9.55 -9.44
CA HIS A 14 9.47 -9.38 -9.27
C HIS A 14 8.71 -9.61 -10.58
N GLN A 15 7.90 -10.66 -10.61
CA GLN A 15 7.04 -10.97 -11.75
C GLN A 15 5.70 -10.25 -11.63
N ARG A 16 5.21 -9.70 -12.76
CA ARG A 16 3.89 -9.07 -12.82
C ARG A 16 2.79 -10.08 -12.48
N GLY A 17 1.79 -9.65 -11.74
CA GLY A 17 0.66 -10.48 -11.31
C GLY A 17 0.84 -11.13 -9.93
N MET A 18 2.04 -11.06 -9.32
CA MET A 18 2.28 -11.56 -7.97
C MET A 18 1.50 -10.75 -6.93
N LEU A 19 1.43 -9.43 -7.07
CA LEU A 19 0.65 -8.57 -6.19
C LEU A 19 -0.84 -8.62 -6.51
N VAL A 20 -1.20 -8.75 -7.78
CA VAL A 20 -2.61 -8.93 -8.19
C VAL A 20 -3.20 -10.21 -7.62
N ALA A 21 -2.44 -11.30 -7.53
CA ALA A 21 -2.86 -12.53 -6.86
C ALA A 21 -3.13 -12.34 -5.35
N LEU A 22 -2.60 -11.28 -4.74
CA LEU A 22 -2.79 -10.91 -3.34
C LEU A 22 -3.76 -9.74 -3.15
N ASP A 23 -4.49 -9.34 -4.20
CA ASP A 23 -5.49 -8.25 -4.20
C ASP A 23 -6.41 -8.31 -2.97
N ARG A 24 -7.12 -9.42 -2.79
CA ARG A 24 -8.08 -9.58 -1.69
C ARG A 24 -7.42 -9.46 -0.32
N TYR A 25 -6.24 -10.06 -0.16
CA TYR A 25 -5.47 -9.97 1.07
C TYR A 25 -5.02 -8.52 1.35
N LEU A 26 -4.55 -7.81 0.32
CA LEU A 26 -4.16 -6.41 0.44
C LEU A 26 -5.36 -5.53 0.77
N HIS A 27 -6.52 -5.79 0.17
CA HIS A 27 -7.75 -5.06 0.45
C HIS A 27 -8.19 -5.24 1.91
N ASP A 28 -8.28 -6.49 2.37
CA ASP A 28 -8.66 -6.82 3.75
C ASP A 28 -7.68 -6.21 4.76
N ARG A 29 -6.38 -6.29 4.48
CA ARG A 29 -5.33 -5.79 5.38
C ARG A 29 -5.32 -4.26 5.47
N THR A 30 -5.61 -3.58 4.36
CA THR A 30 -5.59 -2.11 4.28
C THR A 30 -6.95 -1.48 4.57
N GLY A 31 -8.00 -2.29 4.80
CA GLY A 31 -9.38 -1.83 4.93
C GLY A 31 -9.87 -1.06 3.69
N GLY A 32 -9.32 -1.37 2.51
CA GLY A 32 -9.60 -0.65 1.27
C GLY A 32 -8.98 0.74 1.16
N MET A 33 -8.14 1.16 2.10
CA MET A 33 -7.53 2.49 2.09
C MET A 33 -6.32 2.54 1.15
N ILE A 34 -6.40 3.40 0.13
CA ILE A 34 -5.34 3.56 -0.87
C ILE A 34 -4.03 4.06 -0.24
N GLY A 35 -4.11 4.92 0.79
CA GLY A 35 -2.93 5.40 1.53
C GLY A 35 -2.19 4.26 2.24
N ALA A 36 -2.93 3.40 2.95
CA ALA A 36 -2.37 2.23 3.61
C ALA A 36 -1.81 1.22 2.60
N LEU A 37 -2.49 1.02 1.46
CA LEU A 37 -2.00 0.17 0.37
C LEU A 37 -0.67 0.67 -0.20
N SER A 38 -0.57 1.96 -0.49
CA SER A 38 0.66 2.60 -0.98
C SER A 38 1.79 2.47 0.03
N HIS A 39 1.49 2.68 1.32
CA HIS A 39 2.46 2.53 2.41
C HIS A 39 3.04 1.12 2.47
N VAL A 40 2.19 0.09 2.47
CA VAL A 40 2.62 -1.31 2.54
C VAL A 40 3.44 -1.73 1.33
N ILE A 41 2.99 -1.39 0.12
CA ILE A 41 3.70 -1.76 -1.12
C ILE A 41 5.07 -1.07 -1.16
N ARG A 42 5.13 0.23 -0.80
CA ARG A 42 6.39 0.97 -0.76
C ARG A 42 7.35 0.41 0.29
N GLY A 43 6.87 0.16 1.52
CA GLY A 43 7.69 -0.42 2.59
C GLY A 43 8.26 -1.78 2.18
N ALA A 44 7.42 -2.65 1.65
CA ALA A 44 7.85 -3.98 1.21
C ALA A 44 8.84 -3.92 0.03
N ALA A 45 8.71 -2.94 -0.87
CA ALA A 45 9.67 -2.71 -1.95
C ALA A 45 11.03 -2.25 -1.44
N ILE A 46 11.05 -1.32 -0.48
CA ILE A 46 12.30 -0.84 0.15
C ILE A 46 12.99 -2.01 0.85
N ASP A 47 12.26 -2.79 1.65
CA ASP A 47 12.80 -3.97 2.30
C ASP A 47 13.34 -5.00 1.29
N ALA A 48 12.64 -5.20 0.16
CA ALA A 48 13.08 -6.11 -0.88
C ALA A 48 14.42 -5.68 -1.51
N ILE A 49 14.63 -4.38 -1.69
CA ILE A 49 15.89 -3.79 -2.16
C ILE A 49 16.98 -3.95 -1.11
N LEU A 50 16.71 -3.56 0.15
CA LEU A 50 17.70 -3.59 1.23
C LEU A 50 18.15 -5.00 1.60
N THR A 51 17.26 -5.99 1.47
CA THR A 51 17.55 -7.41 1.72
C THR A 51 18.13 -8.12 0.49
N GLY A 52 18.15 -7.47 -0.68
CA GLY A 52 18.56 -8.08 -1.94
C GLY A 52 17.62 -9.18 -2.43
N THR A 53 16.42 -9.31 -1.86
CA THR A 53 15.44 -10.30 -2.31
C THR A 53 14.76 -9.90 -3.62
N GLU A 54 14.73 -8.59 -3.90
CA GLU A 54 14.23 -8.00 -5.15
C GLU A 54 12.84 -8.53 -5.58
N LYS A 55 12.00 -8.92 -4.63
CA LYS A 55 10.63 -9.35 -4.86
C LYS A 55 9.75 -9.11 -3.65
N ILE A 56 8.49 -8.74 -3.90
CA ILE A 56 7.49 -8.61 -2.84
C ILE A 56 6.76 -9.95 -2.67
N THR A 57 6.73 -10.44 -1.43
CA THR A 57 5.98 -11.64 -1.04
C THR A 57 4.96 -11.30 0.04
N LYS A 58 4.00 -12.21 0.30
CA LYS A 58 3.07 -12.06 1.42
C LYS A 58 3.80 -11.84 2.75
N LYS A 59 4.94 -12.50 2.97
CA LYS A 59 5.78 -12.32 4.16
C LYS A 59 6.36 -10.91 4.25
N SER A 60 6.89 -10.38 3.14
CA SER A 60 7.40 -9.01 3.04
C SER A 60 6.29 -7.99 3.35
N LEU A 61 5.06 -8.24 2.85
CA LEU A 61 3.91 -7.39 3.16
C LEU A 61 3.59 -7.43 4.66
N VAL A 62 3.48 -8.61 5.26
CA VAL A 62 3.19 -8.78 6.71
C VAL A 62 4.21 -8.07 7.60
N ALA A 63 5.47 -8.04 7.20
CA ALA A 63 6.54 -7.39 7.96
C ALA A 63 6.36 -5.87 8.06
N ILE A 64 5.67 -5.23 7.11
CA ILE A 64 5.42 -3.79 7.15
C ILE A 64 4.31 -3.51 8.17
N PRO A 65 4.60 -2.79 9.27
CA PRO A 65 3.59 -2.41 10.23
C PRO A 65 2.56 -1.50 9.56
N LEU A 66 1.30 -1.84 9.74
CA LEU A 66 0.19 -0.93 9.46
C LEU A 66 -0.26 -0.41 10.81
N ASP A 67 0.06 0.84 11.10
CA ASP A 67 -0.65 1.50 12.18
C ASP A 67 -2.13 1.52 11.79
N HIS A 68 -2.96 0.81 12.54
CA HIS A 68 -4.41 0.78 12.38
C HIS A 68 -5.06 2.17 12.55
N THR A 69 -4.26 3.21 12.81
CA THR A 69 -4.66 4.61 12.84
C THR A 69 -4.61 5.22 11.44
N ALA A 70 -5.51 4.76 10.59
CA ALA A 70 -6.12 5.67 9.62
C ALA A 70 -7.43 6.24 10.19
N GLN A 71 -7.44 6.58 11.48
CA GLN A 71 -8.33 7.64 11.92
C GLN A 71 -7.75 8.96 11.41
N THR A 72 -8.55 9.70 10.65
CA THR A 72 -8.36 11.11 10.27
C THR A 72 -7.44 11.44 9.09
N ALA A 73 -7.91 11.17 7.87
CA ALA A 73 -7.68 12.08 6.76
C ALA A 73 -8.93 12.27 5.87
N SER A 74 -10.12 12.09 6.43
CA SER A 74 -11.31 12.81 5.95
C SER A 74 -11.35 14.14 6.69
N SER A 75 -10.59 15.12 6.21
CA SER A 75 -10.79 16.51 6.60
C SER A 75 -12.19 16.92 6.09
N PRO A 76 -13.18 17.23 6.95
CA PRO A 76 -14.40 17.85 6.48
C PRO A 76 -14.08 19.33 6.31
N ALA A 77 -13.42 19.70 5.22
CA ALA A 77 -13.38 21.09 4.78
C ALA A 77 -14.77 21.46 4.20
N ARG A 78 -15.80 21.45 5.05
CA ARG A 78 -17.11 21.99 4.74
C ARG A 78 -17.85 22.44 6.00
N ALA A 79 -17.37 23.53 6.58
CA ALA A 79 -18.16 24.39 7.47
C ALA A 79 -17.73 25.84 7.18
N ALA A 80 -18.43 26.48 6.25
CA ALA A 80 -19.39 27.56 6.55
C ALA A 80 -18.74 28.95 6.47
N VAL A 81 -18.51 29.43 5.24
CA VAL A 81 -18.57 30.87 4.96
C VAL A 81 -20.05 31.23 4.85
N THR A 82 -20.67 31.49 6.00
CA THR A 82 -21.93 32.23 6.02
C THR A 82 -21.58 33.70 5.92
N ARG A 83 -21.81 34.22 4.73
CA ARG A 83 -21.89 35.64 4.41
C ARG A 83 -23.11 36.22 5.14
N ARG A 84 -22.91 37.12 6.10
CA ARG A 84 -23.80 38.26 6.39
C ARG A 84 -23.14 39.28 7.28
#